data_AF-A0A496YBT8-F1
#
_entry.id   AF-A0A496YBT8-F1
#
_cell.length_a   1.000
_cell.length_b   1.000
_cell.length_c   1.000
_cell.angle_alpha   90.00
_cell.angle_beta   90.00
_cell.angle_gamma   90.00
#
_symmetry.space_group_name_H-M   'P 1'
#
loop_
_entity.id
_entity.type
_entity.pdbx_description
1 polymer ?
#
loop_
_entity_poly.entity_id
_entity_poly.type
_entity_poly.pdbx_seq_one_letter_code
_entity_poly.pdbx_strand_id
1 'polypeptide(L)'
;MVIILFYSGSNGDGKRLLREIESKIHGHRIEIVQTVEALSNLFRSPMIGRAIMVMMAESTEQLEELISMGDLMSDLPIFLVLPDRNPATVSIGRRLYPRFVAYVDSDFSDFVSVLSKLIHHGLFGNDQREAALYTDFQNYRTTGWTQIPSTQSDGRK
;
A
#
# COMPACT_ATOMS: atom_id res chain seq x y z
N MET A 1 11.37 5.98 -1.58
CA MET A 1 9.96 5.70 -1.92
C MET A 1 9.39 4.74 -0.89
N VAL A 2 8.15 4.98 -0.47
CA VAL A 2 7.41 4.18 0.52
C VAL A 2 6.29 3.44 -0.19
N ILE A 3 6.03 2.19 0.20
CA ILE A 3 4.84 1.43 -0.22
C ILE A 3 3.88 1.46 0.96
N ILE A 4 2.71 2.05 0.78
CA ILE A 4 1.64 2.04 1.78
C ILE A 4 0.78 0.83 1.46
N LEU A 5 0.78 -0.15 2.35
CA LEU A 5 -0.04 -1.35 2.24
C LEU A 5 -1.22 -1.24 3.20
N PHE A 6 -2.41 -1.08 2.64
CA PHE A 6 -3.67 -1.12 3.36
C PHE A 6 -4.31 -2.51 3.27
N TYR A 7 -4.57 -3.12 4.42
CA TYR A 7 -5.43 -4.31 4.53
C TYR A 7 -6.07 -4.36 5.91
N SER A 8 -7.32 -4.81 5.99
CA SER A 8 -7.96 -5.08 7.28
C SER A 8 -7.41 -6.36 7.89
N GLY A 9 -7.17 -6.35 9.20
CA GLY A 9 -6.48 -7.43 9.91
C GLY A 9 -7.27 -8.73 10.07
N SER A 10 -8.51 -8.79 9.56
CA SER A 10 -9.43 -9.92 9.74
C SER A 10 -8.93 -11.19 9.07
N ASN A 11 -8.37 -11.06 7.86
CA ASN A 11 -8.04 -12.20 7.01
C ASN A 11 -6.53 -12.38 6.79
N GLY A 12 -6.11 -13.63 6.60
CA GLY A 12 -4.70 -13.99 6.37
C GLY A 12 -4.13 -13.47 5.05
N ASP A 13 -4.99 -12.99 4.14
CA ASP A 13 -4.61 -12.59 2.79
C ASP A 13 -3.78 -11.31 2.75
N GLY A 14 -4.02 -10.35 3.65
CA GLY A 14 -3.17 -9.16 3.75
C GLY A 14 -1.74 -9.51 4.14
N LYS A 15 -1.57 -10.48 5.05
CA LYS A 15 -0.24 -11.03 5.40
C LYS A 15 0.37 -11.83 4.25
N ARG A 16 -0.45 -12.54 3.47
CA ARG A 16 0.00 -13.26 2.27
C ARG A 16 0.55 -12.29 1.22
N LEU A 17 -0.18 -11.22 0.93
CA LEU A 17 0.26 -10.17 0.02
C LEU A 17 1.54 -9.47 0.53
N LEU A 18 1.62 -9.16 1.82
CA LEU A 18 2.82 -8.56 2.42
C LEU A 18 4.06 -9.43 2.17
N ARG A 19 3.99 -10.74 2.40
CA ARG A 19 5.11 -11.67 2.17
C ARG A 19 5.52 -11.71 0.70
N GLU A 20 4.57 -11.68 -0.22
CA GLU A 20 4.85 -11.64 -1.66
C GLU A 20 5.54 -10.33 -2.07
N ILE A 21 5.13 -9.20 -1.49
CA ILE A 21 5.79 -7.91 -1.70
C ILE A 21 7.22 -7.95 -1.14
N GLU A 22 7.39 -8.38 0.11
CA GLU A 22 8.69 -8.46 0.79
C GLU A 22 9.68 -9.42 0.10
N SER A 23 9.20 -10.49 -0.55
CA SER A 23 10.05 -11.46 -1.23
C SER A 23 10.63 -10.97 -2.56
N LYS A 24 9.93 -10.05 -3.25
CA LYS A 24 10.32 -9.54 -4.58
C LYS A 24 10.81 -8.10 -4.56
N ILE A 25 10.39 -7.31 -3.57
CA ILE A 25 10.71 -5.88 -3.48
C ILE A 25 11.56 -5.66 -2.24
N HIS A 26 12.87 -5.49 -2.47
CA HIS A 26 13.86 -5.23 -1.44
C HIS A 26 14.27 -3.74 -1.42
N GLY A 27 14.78 -3.26 -0.29
CA GLY A 27 15.34 -1.91 -0.17
C GLY A 27 14.34 -0.76 -0.14
N HIS A 28 13.03 -1.07 -0.09
CA HIS A 28 11.95 -0.08 0.00
C HIS A 28 11.24 -0.22 1.34
N ARG A 29 10.81 0.90 1.92
CA ARG A 29 10.03 0.89 3.17
C ARG A 29 8.58 0.52 2.86
N ILE A 30 8.06 -0.48 3.55
CA ILE A 30 6.64 -0.84 3.52
C ILE A 30 6.00 -0.32 4.81
N GLU A 31 4.94 0.46 4.67
CA GLU A 31 4.11 0.94 5.78
C GLU A 31 2.78 0.22 5.76
N ILE A 32 2.48 -0.49 6.85
CA ILE A 32 1.24 -1.26 6.99
C ILE A 32 0.21 -0.37 7.67
N VAL A 33 -0.96 -0.23 7.04
CA VAL A 33 -2.10 0.52 7.55
C VAL A 33 -3.30 -0.41 7.60
N GLN A 34 -3.95 -0.52 8.75
CA GLN A 34 -5.04 -1.48 8.94
C GLN A 34 -6.39 -0.84 9.27
N THR A 35 -6.44 0.49 9.35
CA THR A 35 -7.68 1.24 9.59
C THR A 35 -7.80 2.43 8.67
N VAL A 36 -9.06 2.78 8.36
CA VAL A 36 -9.42 3.89 7.48
C VAL A 36 -9.01 5.24 8.10
N GLU A 37 -9.04 5.35 9.43
CA GLU A 37 -8.60 6.54 10.17
C GLU A 37 -7.08 6.73 10.11
N ALA A 38 -6.31 5.65 10.26
CA ALA A 38 -4.86 5.69 10.13
C ALA A 38 -4.47 6.09 8.70
N LEU A 39 -5.22 5.60 7.71
CA LEU A 39 -5.02 5.97 6.32
C LEU A 39 -5.35 7.44 6.07
N SER A 40 -6.45 7.94 6.64
CA SER A 40 -6.85 9.34 6.55
C SER A 40 -5.78 10.27 7.14
N ASN A 41 -5.21 9.91 8.29
CA ASN A 41 -4.16 10.69 8.93
C ASN A 41 -2.87 10.74 8.10
N LEU A 42 -2.55 9.65 7.40
CA LEU A 42 -1.37 9.56 6.54
C LEU A 42 -1.48 10.50 5.32
N PHE A 43 -2.69 10.67 4.77
CA PHE A 43 -2.94 11.58 3.66
C PHE A 43 -3.14 13.05 4.03
N ARG A 44 -3.10 13.41 5.32
CA ARG A 44 -3.11 14.83 5.72
C ARG A 44 -1.84 15.58 5.32
N SER A 45 -0.78 14.86 4.94
CA SER A 45 0.44 15.45 4.38
C SER A 45 0.57 15.05 2.90
N PRO A 46 0.97 15.97 2.00
CA PRO A 46 1.11 15.66 0.58
C PRO A 46 2.19 14.58 0.36
N MET A 47 1.81 13.48 -0.30
CA MET A 47 2.67 12.31 -0.59
C MET A 47 3.04 12.17 -2.07
N ILE A 48 2.73 13.19 -2.88
CA ILE A 48 3.02 13.26 -4.32
C ILE A 48 4.51 12.93 -4.55
N GLY A 49 4.79 12.00 -5.46
CA GLY A 49 6.17 11.66 -5.81
C GLY A 49 6.81 10.57 -4.95
N ARG A 50 6.22 10.23 -3.80
CA ARG A 50 6.97 9.56 -2.72
C ARG A 50 6.39 8.24 -2.26
N ALA A 51 5.13 7.96 -2.59
CA ALA A 51 4.43 6.77 -2.15
C ALA A 51 3.70 6.05 -3.29
N ILE A 52 3.62 4.71 -3.16
CA ILE A 52 2.70 3.87 -3.92
C ILE A 52 1.67 3.30 -2.95
N MET A 53 0.41 3.35 -3.35
CA MET A 53 -0.70 2.88 -2.54
C MET A 53 -1.11 1.48 -2.99
N VAL A 54 -1.03 0.50 -2.10
CA VAL A 54 -1.49 -0.87 -2.29
C VAL A 54 -2.64 -1.11 -1.34
N MET A 55 -3.85 -1.31 -1.87
CA MET A 55 -5.06 -1.54 -1.08
C MET A 55 -5.60 -2.93 -1.32
N MET A 56 -5.97 -3.61 -0.24
CA MET A 56 -6.77 -4.82 -0.27
C MET A 56 -8.10 -4.54 0.44
N ALA A 57 -9.19 -4.63 -0.32
CA ALA A 57 -10.54 -4.54 0.23
C ALA A 57 -11.05 -5.95 0.58
N GLU A 58 -11.55 -6.13 1.80
CA GLU A 58 -12.15 -7.39 2.26
C GLU A 58 -13.63 -7.50 1.88
N SER A 59 -14.31 -6.38 1.63
CA SER A 59 -15.71 -6.36 1.23
C SER A 59 -16.05 -5.13 0.37
N THR A 60 -17.24 -5.14 -0.22
CA THR A 60 -17.77 -4.01 -0.98
C THR A 60 -18.01 -2.80 -0.08
N GLU A 61 -18.49 -3.00 1.14
CA GLU A 61 -18.73 -1.93 2.13
C GLU A 61 -17.42 -1.21 2.49
N GLN A 62 -16.35 -1.97 2.75
CA GLN A 62 -15.03 -1.38 3.00
C GLN A 62 -14.50 -0.62 1.78
N LEU A 63 -14.78 -1.13 0.58
CA LEU A 63 -14.39 -0.45 -0.66
C LEU A 63 -15.12 0.90 -0.83
N GLU A 64 -16.39 0.97 -0.44
CA GLU A 64 -17.16 2.22 -0.44
C GLU A 64 -16.62 3.23 0.59
N GLU A 65 -16.24 2.77 1.79
CA GLU A 65 -15.56 3.61 2.78
C GLU A 65 -14.26 4.19 2.22
N LEU A 66 -13.43 3.37 1.56
CA LEU A 66 -12.19 3.82 0.93
C LEU A 66 -12.46 4.83 -0.21
N ILE A 67 -13.52 4.65 -0.99
CA ILE A 67 -13.91 5.60 -2.05
C ILE A 67 -14.35 6.95 -1.48
N SER A 68 -15.00 6.97 -0.32
CA SER A 68 -15.38 8.22 0.34
C SER A 68 -14.17 9.10 0.69
N MET A 69 -12.98 8.50 0.77
CA MET A 69 -11.70 9.18 0.96
C MET A 69 -10.95 9.47 -0.34
N GLY A 70 -11.53 9.16 -1.51
CA GLY A 70 -10.84 9.19 -2.81
C GLY A 70 -10.15 10.53 -3.15
N ASP A 71 -10.70 11.65 -2.68
CA ASP A 71 -10.10 12.98 -2.86
C ASP A 71 -8.73 13.12 -2.18
N LEU A 72 -8.47 12.35 -1.13
CA LEU A 72 -7.17 12.33 -0.43
C LEU A 72 -6.11 11.50 -1.19
N MET A 73 -6.53 10.70 -2.19
CA MET A 73 -5.70 9.71 -2.87
C MET A 73 -5.51 10.01 -4.36
N SER A 74 -6.08 11.10 -4.89
CA SER A 74 -6.17 11.40 -6.32
C SER A 74 -4.82 11.44 -7.05
N ASP A 75 -3.74 11.77 -6.34
CA ASP A 75 -2.40 11.95 -6.91
C ASP A 75 -1.49 10.73 -6.74
N LEU A 76 -1.99 9.65 -6.13
CA LEU A 76 -1.19 8.46 -5.81
C LEU A 76 -1.43 7.32 -6.81
N PRO A 77 -0.38 6.60 -7.23
CA PRO A 77 -0.55 5.35 -7.96
C PRO A 77 -1.19 4.32 -7.04
N ILE A 78 -2.47 4.03 -7.29
CA ILE A 78 -3.24 3.02 -6.56
C ILE A 78 -3.13 1.66 -7.26
N PHE A 79 -2.79 0.65 -6.48
CA PHE A 79 -2.91 -0.76 -6.82
C PHE A 79 -3.96 -1.37 -5.91
N LEU A 80 -4.96 -2.04 -6.49
CA LEU A 80 -6.12 -2.51 -5.76
C LEU A 80 -6.24 -4.03 -5.86
N VAL A 81 -6.48 -4.68 -4.73
CA VAL A 81 -6.86 -6.09 -4.63
C VAL A 81 -8.32 -6.13 -4.18
N LEU A 82 -9.18 -6.66 -5.04
CA LEU A 82 -10.61 -6.80 -4.78
C LEU A 82 -10.94 -8.14 -4.11
N PRO A 83 -12.01 -8.20 -3.31
CA PRO A 83 -12.43 -9.43 -2.64
C PRO A 83 -13.01 -10.46 -3.63
N ASP A 84 -13.58 -10.01 -4.75
CA ASP A 84 -14.17 -10.87 -5.76
C ASP A 84 -14.16 -10.25 -7.17
N ARG A 85 -14.61 -11.04 -8.15
CA ARG A 85 -14.73 -10.65 -9.57
C ARG A 85 -16.14 -10.21 -9.95
N ASN A 86 -17.02 -9.95 -8.97
CA ASN A 86 -18.38 -9.54 -9.23
C ASN A 86 -18.37 -8.18 -9.98
N PRO A 87 -19.10 -8.06 -11.11
CA PRO A 87 -19.18 -6.80 -11.84
C PRO A 87 -19.54 -5.58 -10.98
N ALA A 88 -20.37 -5.75 -9.96
CA ALA A 88 -20.72 -4.68 -9.02
C ALA A 88 -19.48 -4.20 -8.24
N THR A 89 -18.76 -5.13 -7.59
CA THR A 89 -17.52 -4.86 -6.84
C THR A 89 -16.44 -4.25 -7.73
N VAL A 90 -16.25 -4.79 -8.93
CA VAL A 90 -15.27 -4.28 -9.91
C VAL A 90 -15.61 -2.86 -10.36
N SER A 91 -16.90 -2.57 -10.61
CA SER A 91 -17.36 -1.24 -11.00
C SER A 91 -17.09 -0.21 -9.89
N ILE A 92 -17.39 -0.58 -8.64
CA ILE A 92 -17.12 0.26 -7.47
C ILE A 92 -15.62 0.50 -7.32
N GLY A 93 -14.79 -0.54 -7.36
CA GLY A 93 -13.34 -0.42 -7.21
C GLY A 93 -12.65 0.42 -8.29
N ARG A 94 -13.20 0.43 -9.51
CA ARG A 94 -12.69 1.28 -10.60
C ARG A 94 -12.86 2.77 -10.34
N ARG A 95 -13.75 3.19 -9.43
CA ARG A 95 -13.92 4.59 -9.03
C ARG A 95 -12.70 5.16 -8.31
N LEU A 96 -11.83 4.31 -7.77
CA LEU A 96 -10.53 4.70 -7.20
C LEU A 96 -9.46 4.95 -8.27
N TYR A 97 -9.79 4.81 -9.56
CA TYR A 97 -8.85 4.90 -10.68
C TYR A 97 -7.55 4.09 -10.46
N PRO A 98 -7.64 2.80 -10.06
CA PRO A 98 -6.45 1.99 -9.82
C PRO A 98 -5.66 1.79 -11.12
N ARG A 99 -4.33 1.83 -11.01
CA ARG A 99 -3.40 1.52 -12.11
C ARG A 99 -3.34 0.03 -12.40
N PHE A 100 -3.64 -0.80 -11.39
CA PHE A 100 -3.70 -2.24 -11.52
C PHE A 100 -4.72 -2.82 -10.55
N VAL A 101 -5.45 -3.84 -11.00
CA VAL A 101 -6.44 -4.56 -10.20
C VAL A 101 -6.08 -6.04 -10.16
N ALA A 102 -5.96 -6.59 -8.97
CA ALA A 102 -5.91 -8.04 -8.72
C ALA A 102 -7.08 -8.46 -7.83
N TYR A 103 -7.14 -9.75 -7.53
CA TYR A 103 -8.22 -10.38 -6.78
C TYR A 103 -7.64 -11.22 -5.66
N VAL A 104 -8.35 -11.35 -4.53
CA VAL A 104 -7.89 -12.09 -3.35
C VAL A 104 -7.69 -13.59 -3.63
N ASP A 105 -8.35 -14.13 -4.66
CA ASP A 105 -8.20 -15.52 -5.12
C ASP A 105 -6.89 -15.79 -5.88
N SER A 106 -6.13 -14.74 -6.22
CA SER A 106 -4.87 -14.86 -6.97
C SER A 106 -3.64 -15.10 -6.09
N ASP A 107 -2.55 -15.57 -6.70
CA ASP A 107 -1.25 -15.79 -6.05
C ASP A 107 -0.46 -14.49 -5.81
N PHE A 108 -0.98 -13.33 -6.25
CA PHE A 108 -0.33 -12.03 -6.22
C PHE A 108 1.01 -11.93 -6.99
N SER A 109 1.47 -12.97 -7.67
CA SER A 109 2.77 -12.99 -8.34
C SER A 109 2.84 -11.95 -9.46
N ASP A 110 1.78 -11.87 -10.28
CA ASP A 110 1.65 -10.87 -11.34
C ASP A 110 1.50 -9.46 -10.77
N PHE A 111 0.70 -9.31 -9.71
CA PHE A 111 0.49 -8.05 -9.01
C PHE A 111 1.82 -7.46 -8.53
N VAL A 112 2.62 -8.26 -7.82
CA VAL A 112 3.92 -7.82 -7.30
C VAL A 112 4.92 -7.60 -8.43
N SER A 113 4.84 -8.37 -9.52
CA SER A 113 5.69 -8.15 -10.69
C SER A 113 5.42 -6.81 -11.37
N VAL A 114 4.14 -6.42 -11.50
CA VAL A 114 3.77 -5.09 -12.04
C VAL A 114 4.17 -3.99 -11.06
N LEU A 115 3.95 -4.18 -9.75
CA LEU A 115 4.38 -3.24 -8.72
C LEU A 115 5.90 -3.00 -8.76
N SER A 116 6.68 -4.08 -8.83
CA SER A 116 8.14 -4.03 -8.96
C SER A 116 8.59 -3.31 -10.25
N LYS A 117 7.91 -3.55 -11.37
CA LYS A 117 8.20 -2.82 -12.62
C LYS A 117 7.94 -1.32 -12.48
N LEU A 118 6.85 -0.90 -11.84
CA LEU A 118 6.59 0.54 -11.65
C LEU A 118 7.60 1.21 -10.71
N ILE A 119 8.10 0.47 -9.72
CA ILE A 119 9.15 0.92 -8.83
C ILE A 119 10.48 1.10 -9.59
N HIS A 120 10.85 0.13 -10.43
CA HIS A 120 12.13 0.14 -11.15
C HIS A 120 12.14 1.01 -12.41
N HIS A 121 11.02 1.10 -13.15
CA HIS A 121 10.93 1.86 -14.39
C HIS A 121 10.50 3.32 -14.19
N GLY A 122 10.30 3.76 -12.95
CA GLY A 122 10.07 5.16 -12.64
C GLY A 122 8.73 5.66 -13.13
N LEU A 123 7.72 5.56 -12.27
CA LEU A 123 6.62 6.54 -12.30
C LEU A 123 7.12 7.98 -12.02
N PHE A 124 8.36 8.12 -11.59
CA PHE A 124 9.10 9.36 -11.51
C PHE A 124 10.18 9.32 -12.59
N GLY A 125 10.07 10.24 -13.53
CA GLY A 125 10.97 10.34 -14.68
C GLY A 125 12.43 10.32 -14.25
N ASN A 126 13.27 9.87 -15.18
CA ASN A 126 14.70 9.58 -15.08
C ASN A 126 15.61 10.80 -14.72
N ASP A 127 15.16 11.71 -13.86
CA ASP A 127 15.88 12.93 -13.52
C ASP A 127 16.89 12.63 -12.40
N GLN A 128 18.18 12.62 -12.75
CA GLN A 128 19.31 12.32 -11.85
C GLN A 128 19.45 13.26 -10.64
N ARG A 129 18.53 14.22 -10.46
CA ARG A 129 18.51 15.18 -9.35
C ARG A 129 17.92 14.62 -8.06
N GLU A 130 17.13 13.54 -8.10
CA GLU A 130 16.52 12.95 -6.90
C GLU A 130 17.42 11.97 -6.13
N ALA A 131 18.50 11.46 -6.73
CA ALA A 131 19.47 10.62 -6.00
C ALA A 131 20.07 11.36 -4.77
N ALA A 132 20.14 12.69 -4.84
CA ALA A 132 20.54 13.54 -3.72
C ALA A 132 19.49 13.56 -2.58
N LEU A 133 18.19 13.56 -2.89
CA LEU A 133 17.11 13.52 -1.89
C LEU A 133 16.99 12.13 -1.23
N TYR A 134 17.33 11.06 -1.95
CA TYR A 134 17.38 9.71 -1.39
C TYR A 134 18.54 9.50 -0.42
N THR A 135 19.67 10.17 -0.65
CA THR A 135 20.85 10.10 0.24
C THR A 135 20.58 10.85 1.55
N ASP A 136 19.87 11.98 1.49
CA ASP A 136 19.45 12.72 2.69
C ASP A 136 18.48 11.93 3.58
N PHE A 137 17.59 11.13 2.99
CA PHE A 137 16.60 10.36 3.76
C PHE A 137 17.21 9.22 4.61
N GLN A 138 18.34 8.64 4.21
CA GLN A 138 19.06 7.67 5.06
C GLN A 138 19.67 8.35 6.31
N ASN A 139 19.92 9.67 6.23
CA ASN A 139 20.50 10.46 7.33
C ASN A 139 19.44 11.00 8.32
N TYR A 140 18.16 11.09 7.94
CA TYR A 140 17.06 11.45 8.87
C TYR A 140 16.56 10.27 9.73
N ARG A 141 17.38 9.24 9.92
CA ARG A 141 17.22 8.34 11.07
C ARG A 141 17.30 9.20 12.34
N THR A 142 16.30 9.08 13.19
CA THR A 142 16.07 9.90 14.40
C THR A 142 15.36 11.22 14.10
N THR A 143 14.03 11.21 14.12
CA THR A 143 13.24 11.90 15.16
C THR A 143 11.78 11.50 14.98
N GLY A 144 11.29 10.66 15.90
CA GLY A 144 9.89 10.70 16.32
C GLY A 144 8.85 9.95 15.48
N TRP A 145 8.97 8.63 15.32
CA TRP A 145 7.78 7.77 15.15
C TRP A 145 8.03 6.44 15.87
N THR A 146 7.31 6.25 16.97
CA THR A 146 7.45 5.14 17.91
C THR A 146 7.05 3.83 17.23
N GLN A 147 7.91 2.81 17.35
CA GLN A 147 7.51 1.44 17.03
C GLN A 147 6.32 1.05 17.90
N ILE A 148 5.23 0.59 17.28
CA ILE A 148 4.16 -0.11 17.99
C ILE A 148 4.78 -1.43 18.47
N PRO A 149 4.80 -1.72 19.79
CA PRO A 149 5.44 -2.91 20.30
C PRO A 149 4.68 -4.15 19.82
N SER A 150 5.39 -5.09 19.22
CA SER A 150 4.93 -6.44 18.99
C SER A 150 4.57 -7.09 20.32
N THR A 151 3.28 -7.29 20.60
CA THR A 151 2.80 -8.02 21.77
C THR A 151 3.30 -9.46 21.70
N GLN A 152 4.35 -9.74 22.46
CA GLN A 152 4.83 -11.08 22.77
C GLN A 152 3.91 -11.66 23.85
N SER A 153 3.01 -12.54 23.44
CA SER A 153 2.25 -13.40 24.35
C SER A 153 3.18 -14.53 24.85
N ASP A 154 4.02 -14.20 25.83
CA ASP A 154 4.55 -15.20 26.77
C ASP A 154 3.42 -15.56 27.74
N GLY A 155 3.08 -16.84 27.79
CA GLY A 155 1.98 -17.39 28.56
C GLY A 155 2.28 -18.82 28.94
N ARG A 156 3.30 -18.99 29.80
CA ARG A 156 3.52 -20.19 30.61
C ARG A 156 2.19 -20.68 31.21
N LYS A 157 1.95 -21.99 31.08
CA LYS A 157 1.63 -22.86 32.21
C LYS A 157 2.35 -24.19 32.03
#